data_AF-A0A9E4ZK19-F1
#
_entry.id   AF-A0A9E4ZK19-F1
#
_cell.length_a   1.000
_cell.length_b   1.000
_cell.length_c   1.000
_cell.angle_alpha   90.00
_cell.angle_beta   90.00
_cell.angle_gamma   90.00
#
_symmetry.space_group_name_H-M   'P 1'
#
loop_
_entity.id
_entity.type
_entity.pdbx_description
1 polymer ?
#
loop_
_entity_poly.entity_id
_entity_poly.type
_entity_poly.pdbx_seq_one_letter_code
_entity_poly.pdbx_strand_id
1 'polypeptide(L)'
;MSSAQRTGADFLLINLLLLVLTQPGALVLAGFDPPFGLAVNATTWMAAFVGVSPLAVLYLLIRSESLGRRFLPITAAYIALVLAVAYASYLLQQPLFEGFRAPGYEQTFLVFLAASVLTAVISLTLLPAGLLAYAWNLENLPFLAVNVVLLAAVVLLWRLRSRGYESG
;
A
#
# COMPACT_ATOMS: atom_id res chain seq x y z
N MET A 1 13.21 5.12 24.34
CA MET A 1 13.50 4.59 22.98
C MET A 1 14.63 5.40 22.35
N SER A 2 15.56 4.78 21.64
CA SER A 2 16.58 5.52 20.88
C SER A 2 15.96 6.23 19.67
N SER A 3 16.62 7.29 19.17
CA SER A 3 16.18 8.05 17.99
C SER A 3 15.91 7.12 16.78
N ALA A 4 16.80 6.17 16.53
CA ALA A 4 16.65 5.19 15.47
C ALA A 4 15.45 4.24 15.66
N GLN A 5 15.16 3.81 16.90
CA GLN A 5 13.98 2.98 17.20
C GLN A 5 12.68 3.74 16.95
N ARG A 6 12.65 5.04 17.27
CA ARG A 6 11.51 5.91 17.02
C ARG A 6 11.28 6.11 15.52
N THR A 7 12.34 6.39 14.76
CA THR A 7 12.26 6.48 13.29
C THR A 7 11.77 5.17 12.66
N GLY A 8 12.22 4.03 13.16
CA GLY A 8 11.75 2.72 12.70
C GLY A 8 10.26 2.46 12.98
N ALA A 9 9.80 2.79 14.20
CA ALA A 9 8.38 2.64 14.56
C ALA A 9 7.47 3.56 13.73
N ASP A 10 7.88 4.81 13.53
CA ASP A 10 7.16 5.78 12.69
C ASP A 10 7.10 5.32 11.23
N PHE A 11 8.22 4.83 10.69
CA PHE A 11 8.29 4.31 9.33
C PHE A 11 7.36 3.12 9.12
N LEU A 12 7.31 2.19 10.08
CA LEU A 12 6.39 1.06 10.06
C LEU A 12 4.93 1.53 10.14
N LEU A 13 4.64 2.50 11.02
CA LEU A 13 3.31 3.07 11.17
C LEU A 13 2.82 3.74 9.88
N ILE A 14 3.70 4.48 9.20
CA ILE A 14 3.40 5.08 7.89
C ILE A 14 3.02 3.98 6.88
N ASN A 15 3.83 2.93 6.75
CA ASN A 15 3.54 1.84 5.82
C ASN A 15 2.20 1.14 6.10
N LEU A 16 1.92 0.85 7.37
CA LEU A 16 0.65 0.26 7.78
C LEU A 16 -0.55 1.18 7.45
N LEU A 17 -0.42 2.49 7.70
CA LEU A 17 -1.45 3.45 7.32
C LEU A 17 -1.66 3.50 5.81
N LEU A 18 -0.59 3.52 5.02
CA LEU A 18 -0.68 3.49 3.56
C LEU A 18 -1.42 2.25 3.06
N LEU A 19 -1.12 1.07 3.61
CA LEU A 19 -1.84 -0.18 3.30
C LEU A 19 -3.33 -0.10 3.67
N VAL A 20 -3.64 0.39 4.88
CA VAL A 20 -5.03 0.51 5.37
C VAL A 20 -5.85 1.48 4.52
N LEU A 21 -5.29 2.65 4.20
CA LEU A 21 -6.01 3.72 3.49
C LEU A 21 -6.22 3.42 2.01
N THR A 22 -5.31 2.67 1.39
CA THR A 22 -5.41 2.33 -0.04
C THR A 22 -6.24 1.08 -0.32
N GLN A 23 -6.57 0.26 0.68
CA GLN A 23 -7.35 -0.95 0.41
C GLN A 23 -8.81 -0.66 0.02
N PRO A 24 -9.60 0.14 0.77
CA PRO A 24 -11.04 0.22 0.55
C PRO A 24 -11.39 0.76 -0.85
N GLY A 25 -10.77 1.86 -1.27
CA GLY A 25 -11.02 2.42 -2.59
C GLY A 25 -10.47 1.58 -3.74
N ALA A 26 -9.37 0.85 -3.52
CA ALA A 26 -8.85 -0.10 -4.50
C ALA A 26 -9.83 -1.27 -4.77
N LEU A 27 -10.58 -1.70 -3.75
CA LEU A 27 -11.63 -2.72 -3.93
C LEU A 27 -12.80 -2.19 -4.75
N VAL A 28 -13.20 -0.93 -4.53
CA VAL A 28 -14.23 -0.30 -5.37
C VAL A 28 -13.75 -0.19 -6.80
N LEU A 29 -12.51 0.26 -7.00
CA LEU A 29 -11.89 0.38 -8.31
C LEU A 29 -11.81 -0.97 -9.05
N ALA A 30 -11.45 -2.04 -8.34
CA ALA A 30 -11.43 -3.39 -8.90
C ALA A 30 -12.84 -3.94 -9.19
N GLY A 31 -13.84 -3.57 -8.39
CA GLY A 31 -15.23 -3.99 -8.54
C GLY A 31 -16.04 -3.22 -9.60
N PHE A 32 -15.51 -2.13 -10.15
CA PHE A 32 -16.17 -1.36 -11.22
C PHE A 32 -16.29 -2.12 -12.54
N ASP A 33 -15.52 -3.20 -12.73
CA ASP A 33 -15.48 -3.96 -13.99
C ASP A 33 -15.61 -5.47 -13.71
N PRO A 34 -16.81 -6.03 -13.51
CA PRO A 34 -17.00 -7.45 -13.20
C PRO A 34 -16.65 -8.38 -14.39
N PRO A 35 -16.26 -9.66 -14.16
CA PRO A 35 -16.21 -10.40 -12.90
C PRO A 35 -14.77 -10.64 -12.44
N PHE A 36 -14.26 -9.77 -11.57
CA PHE A 36 -12.88 -9.90 -11.10
C PHE A 36 -12.81 -10.44 -9.66
N GLY A 37 -12.11 -11.56 -9.50
CA GLY A 37 -11.96 -12.26 -8.22
C GLY A 37 -10.84 -11.70 -7.32
N LEU A 38 -10.57 -12.39 -6.22
CA LEU A 38 -9.61 -12.00 -5.17
C LEU A 38 -8.24 -11.53 -5.70
N ALA A 39 -7.75 -12.10 -6.81
CA ALA A 39 -6.46 -11.74 -7.39
C ALA A 39 -6.42 -10.30 -7.94
N VAL A 40 -7.49 -9.84 -8.58
CA VAL A 40 -7.57 -8.45 -9.09
C VAL A 40 -7.70 -7.48 -7.93
N ASN A 41 -8.54 -7.79 -6.95
CA ASN A 41 -8.66 -6.99 -5.73
C ASN A 41 -7.30 -6.82 -5.03
N ALA A 42 -6.56 -7.92 -4.87
CA ALA A 42 -5.23 -7.90 -4.25
C ALA A 42 -4.22 -7.09 -5.08
N THR A 43 -4.17 -7.30 -6.39
CA THR A 43 -3.19 -6.61 -7.25
C THR A 43 -3.51 -5.12 -7.42
N THR A 44 -4.79 -4.73 -7.49
CA THR A 44 -5.21 -3.32 -7.51
C THR A 44 -4.88 -2.63 -6.18
N TRP A 45 -5.07 -3.31 -5.05
CA TRP A 45 -4.64 -2.81 -3.75
C TRP A 45 -3.11 -2.65 -3.67
N MET A 46 -2.33 -3.65 -4.11
CA MET A 46 -0.88 -3.54 -4.13
C MET A 46 -0.38 -2.46 -5.09
N ALA A 47 -1.03 -2.25 -6.23
CA ALA A 47 -0.75 -1.14 -7.13
C ALA A 47 -1.02 0.21 -6.44
N ALA A 48 -2.14 0.37 -5.74
CA ALA A 48 -2.41 1.58 -4.96
C ALA A 48 -1.36 1.80 -3.85
N PHE A 49 -0.95 0.75 -3.13
CA PHE A 49 0.11 0.81 -2.13
C PHE A 49 1.46 1.24 -2.74
N VAL A 50 1.84 0.64 -3.87
CA VAL A 50 3.05 1.03 -4.63
C VAL A 50 3.00 2.49 -5.02
N GLY A 51 1.86 3.00 -5.50
CA GLY A 51 1.68 4.40 -5.87
C GLY A 51 1.87 5.38 -4.72
N VAL A 52 1.50 5.02 -3.48
CA VAL A 52 1.73 5.86 -2.29
C VAL A 52 3.06 5.61 -1.57
N SER A 53 3.74 4.50 -1.87
CA SER A 53 5.02 4.12 -1.23
C SER A 53 6.15 5.18 -1.28
N PRO A 54 6.22 6.10 -2.28
CA PRO A 54 7.19 7.20 -2.26
C PRO A 54 7.07 8.11 -1.03
N LEU A 55 5.90 8.19 -0.39
CA LEU A 55 5.72 8.96 0.85
C LEU A 55 6.56 8.39 2.01
N ALA A 56 6.69 7.07 2.09
CA ALA A 56 7.52 6.42 3.09
C ALA A 56 9.03 6.61 2.78
N VAL A 57 9.41 6.66 1.50
CA VAL A 57 10.78 7.04 1.09
C VAL A 57 11.06 8.48 1.52
N LEU A 58 10.15 9.40 1.22
CA LEU A 58 10.27 10.81 1.61
C LEU A 58 10.44 10.96 3.13
N TYR A 59 9.69 10.19 3.91
CA TYR A 59 9.87 10.15 5.37
C TYR A 59 11.30 9.76 5.77
N LEU A 60 11.87 8.70 5.16
CA LEU A 60 13.25 8.30 5.43
C LEU A 60 14.25 9.39 5.03
N LEU A 61 14.04 10.06 3.88
CA LEU A 61 14.89 11.17 3.43
C LEU A 61 14.92 12.31 4.46
N ILE A 62 13.75 12.70 4.98
CA ILE A 62 13.59 13.73 6.02
C ILE A 62 14.27 13.30 7.33
N ARG A 63 14.27 11.99 7.64
CA ARG A 63 14.86 11.43 8.87
C ARG A 63 16.27 10.88 8.68
N SER A 64 16.94 11.19 7.57
CA SER A 64 18.25 10.66 7.21
C SER A 64 19.31 10.87 8.31
N GLU A 65 19.34 12.05 8.95
CA GLU A 65 20.26 12.36 10.06
C GLU A 65 20.08 11.42 11.26
N SER A 66 18.84 11.03 11.59
CA SER A 66 18.55 10.13 12.72
C SER A 66 19.01 8.70 12.49
N LEU A 67 19.18 8.30 11.22
CA LEU A 67 19.56 6.96 10.80
C LEU A 67 21.07 6.84 10.53
N GLY A 68 21.76 7.96 10.33
CA GLY A 68 23.20 8.01 10.10
C GLY A 68 23.65 7.08 8.97
N ARG A 69 24.66 6.24 9.23
CA ARG A 69 25.20 5.28 8.23
C ARG A 69 24.20 4.21 7.77
N ARG A 70 23.13 3.95 8.54
CA ARG A 70 22.11 2.94 8.19
C ARG A 70 21.04 3.48 7.24
N PHE A 71 20.99 4.79 7.03
CA PHE A 71 20.00 5.42 6.16
C PHE A 71 19.99 4.84 4.74
N LEU A 72 21.15 4.87 4.06
CA LEU A 72 21.29 4.40 2.68
C LEU A 72 20.85 2.93 2.50
N PRO A 73 21.36 1.95 3.29
CA PRO A 73 20.96 0.56 3.09
C PRO A 73 19.48 0.32 3.42
N ILE A 74 18.89 1.03 4.40
CA ILE A 74 17.47 0.91 4.73
C ILE A 74 16.60 1.46 3.58
N THR A 75 16.91 2.65 3.09
CA THR A 75 16.17 3.27 1.99
C THR A 75 16.28 2.43 0.71
N ALA A 76 17.47 1.93 0.38
CA ALA A 76 17.67 1.06 -0.79
C ALA A 76 16.90 -0.27 -0.66
N ALA A 77 16.95 -0.91 0.52
CA ALA A 77 16.21 -2.15 0.77
C ALA A 77 14.69 -1.94 0.65
N TYR A 78 14.17 -0.81 1.14
CA TYR A 78 12.75 -0.49 1.02
C TYR A 78 12.34 -0.21 -0.44
N ILE A 79 13.14 0.55 -1.20
CA ILE A 79 12.89 0.76 -2.63
C ILE A 79 12.88 -0.58 -3.38
N ALA A 80 13.84 -1.46 -3.10
CA ALA A 80 13.89 -2.79 -3.71
C ALA A 80 12.65 -3.63 -3.36
N LEU A 81 12.18 -3.58 -2.11
CA LEU A 81 10.96 -4.24 -1.68
C LEU A 81 9.73 -3.72 -2.45
N VAL A 82 9.57 -2.41 -2.55
CA VAL A 82 8.47 -1.77 -3.29
C VAL A 82 8.50 -2.19 -4.76
N LEU A 83 9.68 -2.17 -5.39
CA LEU A 83 9.83 -2.60 -6.78
C LEU A 83 9.53 -4.09 -6.96
N ALA A 84 9.90 -4.95 -6.02
CA ALA A 84 9.56 -6.36 -6.05
C ALA A 84 8.04 -6.57 -5.95
N VAL A 85 7.36 -5.86 -5.04
CA VAL A 85 5.88 -5.88 -4.93
C VAL A 85 5.22 -5.37 -6.21
N ALA A 86 5.74 -4.28 -6.77
CA ALA A 86 5.26 -3.71 -8.02
C ALA A 86 5.40 -4.72 -9.17
N TYR A 87 6.57 -5.35 -9.30
CA TYR A 87 6.84 -6.30 -10.37
C TYR A 87 6.02 -7.57 -10.24
N ALA A 88 5.87 -8.10 -9.03
CA ALA A 88 4.99 -9.24 -8.77
C ALA A 88 3.53 -8.91 -9.11
N SER A 89 3.04 -7.74 -8.70
CA SER A 89 1.68 -7.29 -9.02
C SER A 89 1.47 -7.13 -10.53
N TYR A 90 2.46 -6.54 -11.23
CA TYR A 90 2.46 -6.41 -12.67
C TYR A 90 2.35 -7.77 -13.36
N LEU A 91 3.18 -8.75 -12.98
CA LEU A 91 3.13 -10.10 -13.57
C LEU A 91 1.81 -10.82 -13.31
N LEU A 92 1.24 -10.66 -12.11
CA LEU A 92 -0.05 -11.26 -11.77
C LEU A 92 -1.21 -10.59 -12.52
N GLN A 93 -1.12 -9.30 -12.83
CA GLN A 93 -2.15 -8.58 -13.58
C GLN A 93 -2.14 -8.89 -15.08
N GLN A 94 -0.97 -9.16 -15.69
CA GLN A 94 -0.85 -9.45 -17.12
C GLN A 94 -1.93 -10.42 -17.65
N PRO A 95 -2.05 -11.65 -17.12
CA PRO A 95 -3.04 -12.61 -17.62
C PRO A 95 -4.49 -12.22 -17.30
N LEU A 96 -4.70 -11.43 -16.25
CA LEU A 96 -6.06 -11.01 -15.83
C LEU A 96 -6.65 -9.96 -16.78
N PHE A 97 -5.80 -9.19 -17.47
CA PHE A 97 -6.24 -8.13 -18.38
C PHE A 97 -6.03 -8.45 -19.86
N GLU A 98 -5.41 -9.58 -20.22
CA GLU A 98 -5.14 -9.97 -21.61
C GLU A 98 -6.40 -9.91 -22.51
N GLY A 99 -7.56 -10.35 -21.99
CA GLY A 99 -8.83 -10.31 -22.73
C GLY A 99 -9.48 -8.93 -22.87
N PHE A 100 -9.03 -7.93 -22.10
CA PHE A 100 -9.59 -6.57 -22.06
C PHE A 100 -8.67 -5.54 -22.73
N ARG A 101 -7.48 -5.94 -23.17
CA ARG A 101 -6.52 -5.04 -23.80
C ARG A 101 -6.96 -4.66 -25.21
N ALA A 102 -6.88 -3.37 -25.50
CA ALA A 102 -7.02 -2.89 -26.87
C ALA A 102 -5.94 -3.53 -27.77
N PRO A 103 -6.26 -3.88 -29.03
CA PRO A 103 -5.28 -4.44 -29.96
C PRO A 103 -4.04 -3.53 -30.07
N GLY A 104 -2.86 -4.09 -29.83
CA GLY A 104 -1.57 -3.37 -29.88
C GLY A 104 -1.20 -2.63 -28.59
N TYR A 105 -2.01 -2.70 -27.53
CA TYR A 105 -1.65 -2.14 -26.23
C TYR A 105 -0.88 -3.16 -25.38
N GLU A 106 0.44 -2.97 -25.29
CA GLU A 106 1.29 -3.68 -24.34
C GLU A 106 1.51 -2.83 -23.09
N GLN A 107 0.94 -3.27 -21.97
CA GLN A 107 1.23 -2.66 -20.68
C GLN A 107 2.66 -3.02 -20.28
N THR A 108 3.58 -2.05 -20.35
CA THR A 108 4.94 -2.22 -19.84
C THR A 108 5.01 -2.00 -18.33
N PHE A 109 6.06 -2.50 -17.70
CA PHE A 109 6.28 -2.30 -16.26
C PHE A 109 6.35 -0.81 -15.87
N LEU A 110 6.96 0.04 -16.70
CA LEU A 110 7.03 1.49 -16.43
C LEU A 110 5.65 2.16 -16.51
N VAL A 111 4.82 1.75 -17.46
CA VAL A 111 3.42 2.21 -17.55
C VAL A 111 2.63 1.74 -16.34
N PHE A 112 2.83 0.50 -15.88
CA PHE A 112 2.24 0.02 -14.64
C PHE A 112 2.65 0.86 -13.41
N LEU A 113 3.94 1.19 -13.27
CA LEU A 113 4.41 2.07 -12.19
C LEU A 113 3.75 3.45 -12.24
N ALA A 114 3.62 4.07 -13.42
CA ALA A 114 2.91 5.34 -13.57
C ALA A 114 1.42 5.21 -13.22
N ALA A 115 0.77 4.15 -13.71
CA ALA A 115 -0.64 3.86 -13.42
C ALA A 115 -0.88 3.57 -11.93
N SER A 116 0.12 3.04 -11.20
CA SER A 116 0.03 2.78 -9.77
C SER A 116 -0.21 4.06 -8.95
N VAL A 117 0.37 5.19 -9.38
CA VAL A 117 0.13 6.52 -8.76
C VAL A 117 -1.30 6.98 -9.00
N LEU A 118 -1.81 6.80 -10.22
CA LEU A 118 -3.21 7.14 -10.52
C LEU A 118 -4.17 6.24 -9.74
N THR A 119 -3.86 4.94 -9.66
CA THR A 119 -4.61 3.95 -8.89
C THR A 119 -4.66 4.34 -7.41
N ALA A 120 -3.53 4.78 -6.85
CA ALA A 120 -3.43 5.31 -5.50
C ALA A 120 -4.33 6.53 -5.29
N VAL A 121 -4.25 7.52 -6.18
CA VAL A 121 -5.09 8.73 -6.11
C VAL A 121 -6.56 8.34 -6.12
N ILE A 122 -7.01 7.57 -7.11
CA ILE A 122 -8.40 7.13 -7.25
C ILE A 122 -8.84 6.35 -6.01
N SER A 123 -7.99 5.45 -5.51
CA SER A 123 -8.30 4.69 -4.30
C SER A 123 -8.51 5.58 -3.08
N LEU A 124 -7.71 6.63 -2.91
CA LEU A 124 -7.90 7.56 -1.80
C LEU A 124 -9.19 8.37 -1.95
N THR A 125 -9.53 8.79 -3.18
CA THR A 125 -10.79 9.48 -3.47
C THR A 125 -12.01 8.59 -3.21
N LEU A 126 -11.89 7.29 -3.52
CA LEU A 126 -12.96 6.31 -3.34
C LEU A 126 -13.01 5.69 -1.93
N LEU A 127 -12.14 6.10 -1.00
CA LEU A 127 -12.10 5.56 0.35
C LEU A 127 -13.47 5.55 1.05
N PRO A 128 -14.28 6.64 1.03
CA PRO A 128 -15.60 6.64 1.68
C PRO A 128 -16.53 5.58 1.08
N ALA A 129 -16.55 5.46 -0.25
CA ALA A 129 -17.34 4.44 -0.94
C ALA A 129 -16.83 3.03 -0.62
N GLY A 130 -15.51 2.85 -0.52
CA GLY A 130 -14.89 1.56 -0.21
C GLY A 130 -15.16 1.05 1.20
N LEU A 131 -15.26 1.95 2.17
CA LEU A 131 -15.67 1.58 3.52
C LEU A 131 -17.11 1.04 3.55
N LEU A 132 -18.00 1.60 2.74
CA LEU A 132 -19.38 1.11 2.59
C LEU A 132 -19.42 -0.21 1.80
N ALA A 133 -18.56 -0.37 0.80
CA ALA A 133 -18.49 -1.56 -0.05
C ALA A 133 -18.12 -2.84 0.73
N TYR A 134 -17.38 -2.74 1.83
CA TYR A 134 -17.13 -3.87 2.73
C TYR A 134 -18.41 -4.46 3.33
N ALA A 135 -19.40 -3.62 3.63
CA ALA A 135 -20.64 -4.05 4.26
C ALA A 135 -21.64 -4.67 3.27
N TRP A 136 -21.44 -4.42 1.97
CA TRP A 136 -22.42 -4.78 0.93
C TRP A 136 -22.03 -5.99 0.09
N ASN A 137 -20.76 -6.43 0.11
CA ASN A 137 -20.31 -7.61 -0.62
C ASN A 137 -19.54 -8.59 0.27
N LEU A 138 -20.07 -9.80 0.44
CA LEU A 138 -19.45 -10.90 1.21
C LEU A 138 -18.09 -11.33 0.64
N GLU A 139 -17.84 -11.15 -0.66
CA GLU A 139 -16.55 -11.44 -1.28
C GLU A 139 -15.42 -10.54 -0.78
N ASN A 140 -15.77 -9.38 -0.20
CA ASN A 140 -14.80 -8.45 0.39
C ASN A 140 -14.44 -8.81 1.83
N LEU A 141 -15.07 -9.83 2.44
CA LEU A 141 -14.81 -10.22 3.84
C LEU A 141 -13.33 -10.55 4.14
N PRO A 142 -12.58 -11.30 3.28
CA PRO A 142 -11.16 -11.53 3.52
C PRO A 142 -10.36 -10.24 3.56
N PHE A 143 -10.68 -9.27 2.69
CA PHE A 143 -10.01 -7.97 2.67
C PHE A 143 -10.38 -7.12 3.87
N LEU A 144 -11.65 -7.14 4.30
CA LEU A 144 -12.07 -6.49 5.55
C LEU A 144 -11.29 -7.04 6.75
N ALA A 145 -11.17 -8.36 6.86
CA ALA A 145 -10.42 -8.99 7.94
C ALA A 145 -8.95 -8.55 7.94
N VAL A 146 -8.31 -8.50 6.77
CA VAL A 146 -6.95 -7.97 6.62
C VAL A 146 -6.88 -6.49 7.02
N ASN A 147 -7.83 -5.65 6.60
CA ASN A 147 -7.87 -4.23 6.97
C ASN A 147 -7.95 -4.05 8.49
N VAL A 148 -8.82 -4.83 9.14
CA VAL A 148 -9.01 -4.80 10.60
C VAL A 148 -7.74 -5.23 11.33
N VAL A 149 -7.05 -6.28 10.86
CA VAL A 149 -5.77 -6.72 11.44
C VAL A 149 -4.70 -5.64 11.28
N LEU A 150 -4.59 -5.02 10.09
CA LEU A 150 -3.65 -3.93 9.85
C LEU A 150 -3.97 -2.71 10.73
N LEU A 151 -5.24 -2.35 10.86
CA LEU A 151 -5.68 -1.24 11.72
C LEU A 151 -5.40 -1.53 13.20
N ALA A 152 -5.63 -2.76 13.66
CA ALA A 152 -5.26 -3.18 15.01
C ALA A 152 -3.75 -3.07 15.24
N ALA A 153 -2.92 -3.44 14.25
CA ALA A 153 -1.48 -3.26 14.30
C ALA A 153 -1.09 -1.77 14.36
N VAL A 154 -1.75 -0.90 13.58
CA VAL A 154 -1.57 0.56 13.66
C VAL A 154 -1.86 1.07 15.07
N VAL A 155 -3.02 0.71 15.63
CA VAL A 155 -3.44 1.15 16.97
C VAL A 155 -2.48 0.65 18.05
N LEU A 156 -2.07 -0.62 17.98
CA LEU A 156 -1.12 -1.21 18.92
C LEU A 156 0.23 -0.52 18.85
N LEU A 157 0.78 -0.35 17.65
CA LEU A 157 2.08 0.29 17.44
C LEU A 157 2.05 1.76 17.89
N TRP A 158 0.96 2.48 17.59
CA TRP A 158 0.75 3.85 18.04
C TRP A 158 0.69 3.96 19.57
N ARG A 159 -0.01 3.02 20.24
CA ARG A 159 -0.06 2.96 21.71
C ARG A 159 1.30 2.65 22.34
N LEU A 160 2.04 1.68 21.79
CA LEU A 160 3.38 1.35 22.27
C LEU A 160 4.34 2.53 22.10
N ARG A 161 4.25 3.21 20.95
CA ARG A 161 5.01 4.42 20.66
C ARG A 161 4.71 5.53 21.66
N SER A 162 3.43 5.88 21.86
CA SER A 162 3.01 6.99 22.74
C SER A 162 3.44 6.80 24.20
N ARG A 163 3.33 5.58 24.75
CA ARG A 163 3.83 5.28 26.10
C ARG A 163 5.34 5.48 26.25
N GLY A 164 6.12 5.23 25.19
CA GLY A 164 7.55 5.48 25.18
C GLY A 164 7.94 6.97 25.14
N TYR A 165 6.99 7.90 24.99
CA TYR A 165 7.21 9.35 25.12
C TYR A 165 6.94 9.86 26.54
N GLU A 166 6.16 9.16 27.36
CA GLU A 166 5.82 9.60 28.74
C GLU A 166 6.90 9.20 29.76
N SER A 167 7.83 8.31 29.38
CA SER A 167 8.78 7.67 30.28
C SER A 167 10.24 8.11 30.11
N GLY A 168 10.52 9.22 29.42
CA GLY A 168 11.89 9.71 29.18
C GLY A 168 11.92 11.22 29.03
#